data_AF-A0A2U1CX35-F1
#
_entry.id   AF-A0A2U1CX35-F1
#
_cell.length_a   1.000
_cell.length_b   1.000
_cell.length_c   1.000
_cell.angle_alpha   90.00
_cell.angle_beta   90.00
_cell.angle_gamma   90.00
#
_symmetry.space_group_name_H-M   'P 1'
#
loop_
_entity.id
_entity.type
_entity.pdbx_description
1 polymer ?
#
loop_
_entity_poly.entity_id
_entity_poly.type
_entity_poly.pdbx_seq_one_letter_code
_entity_poly.pdbx_strand_id
1 'polypeptide(L)' 'MPQAKGLQFTVRVSQLPDDHFAVVGFSLHEGLSELFEGVVELASTDAAVAAGDVLEQPI' A
#
# COMPACT_ATOMS: atom_id res chain seq x y z
N MET A 1 3.32 -19.73 4.95
CA MET A 1 2.87 -18.91 6.09
C MET A 1 1.41 -19.23 6.37
N PRO A 2 0.94 -19.23 7.63
CA PRO A 2 -0.46 -19.53 7.92
C PRO A 2 -1.31 -18.37 7.40
N GLN A 3 -2.25 -18.66 6.50
CA GLN A 3 -3.17 -17.65 5.98
C GLN A 3 -4.11 -17.23 7.11
N ALA A 4 -3.92 -16.02 7.62
CA ALA A 4 -4.84 -15.44 8.58
C ALA A 4 -6.23 -15.37 7.93
N LYS A 5 -7.25 -15.98 8.55
CA LYS A 5 -8.63 -15.97 8.03
C LYS A 5 -9.36 -14.64 8.28
N GLY A 6 -8.62 -13.57 8.55
CA GLY A 6 -9.15 -12.23 8.83
C GLY A 6 -9.37 -11.43 7.54
N LEU A 7 -9.80 -10.17 7.70
CA LEU A 7 -9.80 -9.19 6.63
C LEU A 7 -8.38 -8.99 6.11
N GLN A 8 -8.19 -9.20 4.82
CA GLN A 8 -6.93 -8.95 4.14
C GLN A 8 -7.06 -7.68 3.32
N PHE A 9 -6.17 -6.73 3.59
CA PHE A 9 -6.01 -5.53 2.78
C PHE A 9 -4.79 -5.71 1.88
N THR A 10 -4.91 -5.30 0.63
CA THR A 10 -3.87 -5.45 -0.39
C THR A 10 -3.52 -4.08 -0.96
N VAL A 11 -2.25 -3.89 -1.29
CA VAL A 11 -1.76 -2.71 -2.00
C VAL A 11 -1.07 -3.16 -3.28
N ARG A 12 -1.15 -2.35 -4.33
CA ARG A 12 -0.32 -2.49 -5.52
C ARG A 12 0.53 -1.25 -5.64
N VAL A 13 1.84 -1.44 -5.69
CA VAL A 13 2.81 -0.34 -5.75
C VAL A 13 3.66 -0.54 -7.00
N SER A 14 3.36 0.23 -8.04
CA SER A 14 4.11 0.17 -9.31
C SER A 14 4.26 -1.25 -9.88
N GLN A 15 5.48 -1.62 -10.24
CA GLN A 15 5.95 -2.91 -10.73
C GLN A 15 6.50 -3.81 -9.60
N LEU A 16 6.38 -3.40 -8.34
CA LEU A 16 6.80 -4.24 -7.22
C LEU A 16 5.86 -5.45 -7.11
N PRO A 17 6.36 -6.63 -6.70
CA PRO A 17 5.52 -7.79 -6.46
C PRO A 17 4.38 -7.50 -5.49
N ASP A 18 3.20 -8.09 -5.73
CA ASP A 18 1.99 -7.91 -4.90
C ASP A 18 2.20 -8.32 -3.42
N ASP A 19 3.19 -9.17 -3.13
CA ASP A 19 3.57 -9.62 -1.78
C ASP A 19 4.78 -8.89 -1.19
N HIS A 20 5.29 -7.86 -1.88
CA HIS A 20 6.44 -7.07 -1.42
C HIS A 20 6.10 -6.22 -0.18
N PHE A 21 4.86 -5.74 -0.09
CA PHE A 21 4.36 -5.00 1.06
C PHE A 21 3.17 -5.70 1.72
N ALA A 22 3.17 -5.72 3.05
CA ALA A 22 1.99 -5.98 3.85
C ALA A 22 1.34 -4.64 4.26
N VAL A 23 0.03 -4.50 4.04
CA VAL A 23 -0.73 -3.37 4.58
C VAL A 23 -0.93 -3.57 6.07
N VAL A 24 -0.40 -2.65 6.87
CA VAL A 24 -0.50 -2.71 8.34
C VAL A 24 -1.49 -1.68 8.90
N GLY A 25 -1.82 -0.65 8.11
CA GLY A 25 -2.83 0.35 8.44
C GLY A 25 -3.22 1.17 7.22
N PHE A 26 -4.41 1.78 7.25
CA PHE A 26 -4.79 2.79 6.27
C PHE A 26 -5.88 3.71 6.83
N SER A 27 -5.94 4.93 6.30
CA SER A 27 -7.05 5.87 6.49
C SER A 27 -7.42 6.48 5.14
N LEU A 28 -8.71 6.53 4.84
CA LEU A 28 -9.24 7.13 3.63
C LEU A 28 -10.28 8.19 4.02
N HIS A 29 -10.08 9.41 3.53
CA HIS A 29 -11.03 10.50 3.63
C HIS A 29 -11.59 10.81 2.24
N GLU A 30 -12.91 10.74 2.08
CA GLU A 30 -13.60 10.98 0.82
C GLU A 30 -14.83 11.88 1.03
N GLY A 31 -15.14 12.68 0.01
CA GLY A 31 -16.24 13.64 0.00
C GLY A 31 -16.81 13.82 -1.40
N LEU A 32 -18.09 14.19 -1.48
CA LEU A 32 -18.73 14.44 -2.77
C LEU A 32 -18.11 15.69 -3.42
N SER A 33 -17.61 15.52 -4.65
CA SER A 33 -16.93 16.58 -5.40
C SER A 33 -15.64 17.11 -4.75
N GLU A 34 -15.03 16.31 -3.87
CA GLU A 34 -13.74 16.61 -3.24
C GLU A 34 -12.68 15.59 -3.69
N LEU A 35 -11.41 16.00 -3.66
CA LEU A 35 -10.31 15.05 -3.83
C LEU A 35 -10.26 14.17 -2.58
N PHE A 36 -10.09 12.86 -2.77
CA PHE A 36 -9.88 11.98 -1.63
C PHE A 36 -8.44 12.12 -1.11
N GLU A 37 -8.27 11.89 0.19
CA GLU A 37 -6.97 11.78 0.84
C GLU A 37 -6.81 10.37 1.39
N GLY A 38 -5.79 9.65 0.92
CA GLY A 38 -5.48 8.30 1.37
C GLY A 38 -4.11 8.24 2.01
N VAL A 39 -4.03 7.67 3.22
CA VAL A 39 -2.78 7.30 3.88
C VAL A 39 -2.75 5.79 4.01
N VAL A 40 -1.66 5.17 3.56
CA VAL A 40 -1.44 3.73 3.67
C VAL A 40 -0.13 3.50 4.38
N GLU A 41 -0.16 2.69 5.44
CA GLU A 41 1.00 2.25 6.19
C GLU A 41 1.37 0.85 5.74
N LEU A 42 2.61 0.70 5.25
CA LEU A 42 3.12 -0.52 4.65
C LEU A 42 4.33 -1.03 5.44
N ALA A 43 4.42 -2.34 5.59
CA ALA A 43 5.60 -3.03 6.09
C ALA A 43 6.22 -3.88 4.98
N SER A 44 7.56 -3.86 4.88
CA SER A 44 8.34 -4.76 4.02
C SER A 44 9.50 -5.33 4.81
N THR A 45 9.93 -6.54 4.44
CA THR A 45 11.20 -7.12 4.92
C THR A 45 12.40 -6.64 4.10
N ASP A 46 12.17 -5.99 2.96
CA ASP A 46 13.22 -5.41 2.14
C ASP A 46 13.63 -4.04 2.69
N ALA A 47 14.87 -3.94 3.16
CA ALA A 47 15.45 -2.69 3.66
C ALA A 47 15.99 -1.78 2.54
N ALA A 48 16.02 -2.27 1.29
CA ALA A 48 16.59 -1.58 0.14
C ALA A 48 15.54 -0.88 -0.74
N VAL A 49 14.28 -0.83 -0.33
CA VAL A 49 13.21 -0.11 -1.03
C VAL A 49 13.61 1.35 -1.22
N ALA A 50 13.76 1.79 -2.47
CA ALA A 50 14.04 3.19 -2.77
C ALA A 50 12.73 3.97 -2.89
N ALA A 51 12.74 5.24 -2.49
CA ALA A 51 11.57 6.10 -2.60
C ALA A 51 11.07 6.23 -4.06
N GLY A 52 11.97 6.20 -5.04
CA GLY A 52 11.64 6.26 -6.46
C GLY A 52 10.94 5.02 -7.02
N ASP A 53 10.96 3.89 -6.30
CA ASP A 53 10.21 2.67 -6.65
C ASP A 53 8.75 2.73 -6.15
N VAL A 54 8.45 3.68 -5.25
CA VAL A 54 7.16 3.81 -4.55
C VAL A 54 6.41 5.08 -4.92
N LEU A 55 7.11 6.22 -4.98
CA LEU A 55 6.50 7.54 -5.20
C LEU A 55 6.37 7.86 -6.68
N GLU A 56 5.37 8.67 -7.05
CA GLU A 56 5.19 9.23 -8.40
C GLU A 56 5.16 8.20 -9.53
N GLN A 57 4.58 7.03 -9.24
CA GLN A 57 4.53 5.94 -10.20
C GLN A 57 3.57 6.27 -11.34
N PRO A 58 3.90 5.86 -12.58
CA PRO A 58 3.04 6.11 -13.73
C PRO A 58 1.67 5.47 -13.52
N ILE A 59 0.63 6.27 -13.74
CA ILE A 59 -0.79 5.88 -13.70
C ILE A 59 -1.26 5.29 -15.02
#